data_AF-T1EIP6-F1
#
_entry.id   AF-T1EIP6-F1
#
_cell.length_a   1.000
_cell.length_b   1.000
_cell.length_c   1.000
_cell.angle_alpha   90.00
_cell.angle_beta   90.00
_cell.angle_gamma   90.00
#
_symmetry.space_group_name_H-M   'P 1'
#
loop_
_entity.id
_entity.type
_entity.pdbx_description
1 polymer ?
#
loop_
_entity_poly.entity_id
_entity_poly.type
_entity_poly.pdbx_seq_one_letter_code
_entity_poly.pdbx_strand_id
1 'polypeptide(L)' 'KPPFSYSQLIAQAIFSTPDHMLCLNDIYMFITKTYPFYRPEEKGWQNSIRHNLSLSKSFVRMPRANDE' A
#
# COMPACT_ATOMS: atom_id res chain seq x y z
N LYS A 1 3.22 -12.53 -11.67
CA LYS A 1 2.49 -11.90 -10.54
C LYS A 1 2.78 -12.68 -9.26
N PRO A 2 3.16 -12.02 -8.16
CA PRO A 2 3.40 -12.69 -6.88
C PRO A 2 2.15 -13.42 -6.34
N PRO A 3 2.29 -14.48 -5.54
CA PRO A 3 1.17 -15.25 -4.97
C PRO A 3 0.54 -14.56 -3.75
N PHE A 4 0.34 -13.24 -3.81
CA PHE A 4 -0.20 -12.44 -2.71
C PHE A 4 -1.40 -11.62 -3.18
N SER A 5 -2.41 -11.51 -2.31
CA SER A 5 -3.53 -10.59 -2.50
C SER A 5 -3.08 -9.14 -2.30
N TYR A 6 -3.84 -8.18 -2.81
CA TYR A 6 -3.53 -6.76 -2.62
C TYR A 6 -3.52 -6.37 -1.13
N SER A 7 -4.43 -6.91 -0.32
CA SER A 7 -4.40 -6.72 1.13
C SER A 7 -3.12 -7.27 1.77
N GLN A 8 -2.63 -8.43 1.34
CA GLN A 8 -1.36 -8.97 1.84
C GLN A 8 -0.17 -8.09 1.43
N LEU A 9 -0.16 -7.54 0.21
CA LEU A 9 0.89 -6.63 -0.26
C LEU A 9 0.91 -5.33 0.56
N ILE A 10 -0.27 -4.76 0.85
CA ILE A 10 -0.41 -3.57 1.69
C ILE A 10 0.08 -3.87 3.11
N ALA A 11 -0.34 -4.99 3.69
CA ALA A 11 0.07 -5.38 5.04
C ALA A 11 1.60 -5.53 5.15
N GLN A 12 2.24 -6.19 4.17
CA GLN A 12 3.70 -6.31 4.13
C GLN A 12 4.40 -4.95 4.05
N ALA A 13 3.87 -4.01 3.27
CA ALA A 13 4.41 -2.66 3.20
C ALA A 13 4.32 -1.96 4.57
N ILE A 14 3.15 -1.99 5.20
CA ILE A 14 2.92 -1.34 6.51
C ILE A 14 3.83 -1.95 7.59
N PHE A 15 3.90 -3.28 7.68
CA PHE A 15 4.75 -3.98 8.66
C PHE A 15 6.25 -3.86 8.38
N SER A 16 6.66 -3.33 7.23
CA SER A 16 8.07 -3.04 6.96
C SER A 16 8.58 -1.78 7.70
N THR A 17 7.67 -0.97 8.25
CA THR A 17 8.01 0.26 8.99
C THR A 17 7.89 0.06 10.50
N PRO A 18 8.73 0.71 11.31
CA PRO A 18 8.66 0.59 12.77
C PRO A 18 7.34 1.14 13.34
N ASP A 19 6.77 2.16 12.70
CA ASP A 19 5.54 2.82 13.16
C ASP A 19 4.27 2.14 12.65
N HIS A 20 4.40 1.06 11.85
CA HIS A 20 3.28 0.37 11.20
C HIS A 20 2.31 1.32 10.49
N MET A 21 2.85 2.33 9.82
CA MET A 21 2.08 3.33 9.09
C MET A 21 2.84 3.75 7.84
N LEU A 22 2.12 3.89 6.73
CA LEU A 22 2.69 4.37 5.47
C LEU A 22 1.69 5.24 4.72
N CYS A 23 2.20 6.22 3.98
CA CYS A 23 1.39 6.95 3.03
C CYS A 23 1.13 6.09 1.78
N LEU A 24 0.07 6.42 1.05
CA LEU A 24 -0.30 5.71 -0.19
C LEU A 24 0.87 5.60 -1.20
N ASN A 25 1.61 6.70 -1.38
CA ASN A 25 2.75 6.73 -2.29
C ASN A 25 3.86 5.76 -1.85
N ASP A 26 4.13 5.66 -0.54
CA ASP A 26 5.17 4.80 -0.02
C ASP A 26 4.79 3.32 -0.13
N ILE A 27 3.49 3.00 -0.02
CA ILE A 27 2.97 1.66 -0.34
C ILE A 27 3.26 1.32 -1.81
N TYR A 28 3.07 2.27 -2.74
CA TYR A 28 3.41 2.05 -4.15
C TYR A 28 4.91 1.77 -4.32
N MET A 29 5.76 2.61 -3.72
CA MET A 29 7.21 2.47 -3.81
C MET A 29 7.72 1.17 -3.19
N PHE A 30 7.16 0.74 -2.06
CA PHE A 30 7.49 -0.54 -1.43
C PHE A 30 7.15 -1.72 -2.35
N ILE A 31 5.96 -1.71 -2.95
CA ILE A 31 5.48 -2.79 -3.82
C ILE A 31 6.31 -2.87 -5.10
N THR A 32 6.61 -1.74 -5.76
CA THR A 32 7.40 -1.73 -7.00
C THR A 32 8.86 -2.14 -6.75
N LYS A 33 9.43 -1.75 -5.59
CA LYS A 33 10.78 -2.14 -5.17
C LYS A 33 10.89 -3.63 -4.83
N THR A 34 9.90 -4.18 -4.13
CA THR A 34 9.91 -5.58 -3.66
C THR A 34 9.47 -6.54 -4.77
N TYR A 35 8.53 -6.13 -5.62
CA TYR A 35 7.94 -6.95 -6.65
C TYR A 35 8.00 -6.24 -8.01
N PRO A 36 9.10 -6.43 -8.78
CA PRO A 36 9.30 -5.79 -10.09
C PRO A 36 8.21 -6.07 -11.13
N PHE A 37 7.33 -7.04 -10.86
CA PHE A 37 6.13 -7.29 -11.65
C PHE A 37 5.18 -6.08 -11.67
N TYR A 38 5.10 -5.33 -10.57
CA TYR A 38 4.26 -4.13 -10.48
C TYR A 38 5.05 -2.91 -10.89
N ARG A 39 4.65 -2.26 -11.99
CA ARG A 39 5.33 -1.08 -12.53
C ARG A 39 4.66 0.21 -12.05
N PRO A 40 5.42 1.25 -11.67
CA PRO A 40 4.87 2.51 -11.18
C PRO A 40 4.02 3.26 -12.21
N GLU A 41 4.19 3.00 -13.51
CA GLU A 41 3.38 3.61 -14.57
C GLU A 41 2.00 2.96 -14.73
N GLU A 42 1.83 1.74 -14.21
CA GLU A 42 0.60 0.97 -14.38
C GLU A 42 -0.45 1.37 -13.34
N LYS A 43 -1.48 2.10 -13.80
CA LYS A 43 -2.56 2.59 -12.93
C LYS A 43 -3.52 1.49 -12.45
N GLY A 44 -3.54 0.33 -13.11
CA GLY A 44 -4.49 -0.76 -12.84
C GLY A 44 -4.35 -1.30 -11.42
N TRP A 45 -3.16 -1.79 -11.07
CA TRP A 45 -2.91 -2.31 -9.72
C TRP A 45 -2.94 -1.22 -8.64
N GLN A 46 -2.50 0.01 -8.95
CA GLN A 46 -2.59 1.13 -8.01
C GLN A 46 -4.04 1.45 -7.64
N ASN A 47 -4.97 1.32 -8.59
CA ASN A 47 -6.39 1.45 -8.33
C ASN A 47 -6.90 0.35 -7.42
N SER A 48 -6.47 -0.89 -7.64
CA SER A 48 -6.79 -2.01 -6.74
C SER A 48 -6.25 -1.77 -5.33
N ILE A 49 -5.05 -1.20 -5.16
CA ILE A 49 -4.50 -0.85 -3.84
C ILE A 49 -5.37 0.19 -3.13
N ARG A 50 -5.74 1.30 -3.81
CA ARG A 50 -6.63 2.32 -3.23
C ARG A 50 -7.97 1.72 -2.81
N HIS A 51 -8.56 0.90 -3.68
CA HIS A 51 -9.81 0.22 -3.39
C HIS A 51 -9.72 -0.69 -2.15
N ASN A 52 -8.64 -1.46 -2.01
CA ASN A 52 -8.44 -2.32 -0.85
C ASN A 52 -8.22 -1.53 0.44
N LEU A 53 -7.52 -0.39 0.38
CA LEU A 53 -7.37 0.51 1.52
C LEU A 53 -8.70 1.10 2.01
N SER A 54 -9.65 1.33 1.10
CA SER A 54 -10.98 1.84 1.48
C SER A 54 -11.97 0.75 1.90
N LEU A 55 -11.90 -0.44 1.29
CA LEU A 55 -12.87 -1.52 1.53
C LEU A 55 -12.51 -2.39 2.74
N SER A 56 -11.22 -2.62 2.98
CA SER A 56 -10.76 -3.56 4.01
C SER A 56 -10.80 -2.92 5.39
N LYS A 57 -11.51 -3.56 6.33
CA LYS A 57 -11.53 -3.17 7.75
C LYS A 57 -10.18 -3.33 8.45
N SER A 58 -9.21 -4.00 7.82
CA SER A 58 -7.86 -4.18 8.34
C SER A 58 -6.98 -2.94 8.20
N PHE A 59 -7.41 -1.92 7.46
CA PHE A 59 -6.65 -0.68 7.27
C PHE A 59 -7.43 0.51 7.82
N VAL A 60 -6.74 1.36 8.58
CA VAL A 60 -7.31 2.57 9.17
C VAL A 60 -6.61 3.79 8.55
N ARG A 61 -7.40 4.75 8.08
CA ARG A 61 -6.86 6.04 7.61
C ARG A 61 -6.55 6.91 8.81
N MET A 62 -5.27 7.26 8.96
CA MET A 62 -4.82 8.21 9.98
C MET A 62 -4.65 9.62 9.37
N PRO A 63 -5.03 10.70 10.09
CA PRO A 63 -4.70 12.06 9.69
C PRO A 63 -3.18 12.28 9.76
N ARG A 64 -2.67 13.19 8.93
CA ARG A 64 -1.27 13.60 9.01
C ARG A 64 -1.11 14.56 10.19
N ALA A 65 0.02 14.49 10.89
CA ALA A 65 0.30 15.34 12.06
C ALA A 65 0.40 16.85 11.76
N ASN A 66 0.22 17.28 10.51
CA ASN A 66 0.38 18.67 10.05
C ASN A 66 -0.92 19.30 9.49
N ASP A 67 -2.10 18.73 9.76
CA ASP A 67 -3.37 19.43 9.50
C ASP A 67 -3.75 20.23 10.77
N GLU A 68 -3.00 21.31 11.05
CA GLU A 68 -3.40 22.43 11.93
C GLU A 68 -3.57 23.71 11.10
#